data_AF-B6FYG1-F1
#
_entry.id   AF-B6FYG1-F1
#
_cell.length_a   1.000
_cell.length_b   1.000
_cell.length_c   1.000
_cell.angle_alpha   90.00
_cell.angle_beta   90.00
_cell.angle_gamma   90.00
#
_symmetry.space_group_name_H-M   'P 1'
#
loop_
_entity.id
_entity.type
_entity.pdbx_description
1 polymer ?
#
loop_
_entity_poly.entity_id
_entity_poly.type
_entity_poly.pdbx_seq_one_letter_code
_entity_poly.pdbx_strand_id
1 'polypeptide(L)'
;MRKKIVTLTLSAIMLLSTITPISALEKLSRIQGKNNYETAVKIAEERKFSSIILVNMDNSAADGLSAAALAGCKNGVILLTSKNSIPSETKSKLDKVTDIYLIGSENAISKSVEGDLEKIGKKVTRIGGSDRYETSYNVAKEVLNAEGTLGKVFIANGVKGEADVVTASPVAYRDKAPILLTNGSSLKNNLKEIANDASARYIVGGTTVVKDSVKNGLNSTDRISGSNRFITNQKLVEKFYSNPNAFNIVDTSDYAIATIASSISTDRPIALVDYRFDPLVLKNAQKMTAIGHISDSTISKAIGYSGGFNKFSYNWTKYKYVAHALGGVGGKTYTNSPQALEHNYNKGFRVFEVDLDLSSDDELIAWHSFDKVSLKEMGLPEKYATKKPTLEEFKRMKPYGKYDTMTFKDIIYYMTEYPDIYMIIDLKQAENDKVRKLYKKIVEEASPEILDRMIPQIYREELYNEIMNIYNFKSASFTCYTMSSIDENKITNFCAMNGIKVLTIDYRFLTSSLVEKCKSRGITLYMNTINDSKELNKYKSQGVYGFFTDFLTP
;
A
#
# COMPACT_ATOMS: atom_id res chain seq x y z
N MET A 1 20.41 -63.82 -16.55
CA MET A 1 20.07 -62.86 -15.48
C MET A 1 18.80 -62.12 -15.85
N ARG A 2 17.83 -62.12 -14.93
CA ARG A 2 16.44 -61.67 -15.09
C ARG A 2 16.33 -60.18 -15.45
N LYS A 3 15.47 -59.83 -16.41
CA LYS A 3 14.51 -58.70 -16.27
C LYS A 3 13.22 -59.03 -17.03
N LYS A 4 12.20 -59.44 -16.26
CA LYS A 4 10.79 -59.40 -16.68
C LYS A 4 10.37 -57.93 -16.68
N ILE A 5 9.94 -57.41 -17.82
CA ILE A 5 9.17 -56.16 -17.89
C ILE A 5 7.72 -56.58 -17.79
N VAL A 6 7.11 -56.31 -16.63
CA VAL A 6 5.68 -56.45 -16.41
C VAL A 6 5.06 -55.08 -16.69
N THR A 7 4.18 -55.08 -17.68
CA THR A 7 3.19 -54.05 -17.97
C THR A 7 2.35 -53.76 -16.73
N LEU A 8 2.34 -52.51 -16.24
CA LEU A 8 1.27 -52.04 -15.36
C LEU A 8 0.72 -50.72 -15.91
N THR A 9 -0.53 -50.81 -16.33
CA THR A 9 -1.38 -49.78 -16.89
C THR A 9 -1.73 -48.70 -15.87
N LEU A 10 -1.56 -47.47 -16.33
CA LEU A 10 -2.21 -46.21 -15.97
C LEU A 10 -3.53 -46.37 -15.18
N SER A 11 -3.53 -45.95 -13.92
CA SER A 11 -4.74 -45.63 -13.15
C SER A 11 -4.37 -44.74 -11.95
N ALA A 12 -3.99 -43.50 -12.22
CA ALA A 12 -4.00 -42.44 -11.22
C ALA A 12 -4.95 -41.35 -11.74
N ILE A 13 -6.22 -41.47 -11.34
CA ILE A 13 -7.17 -40.37 -11.40
C ILE A 13 -6.60 -39.29 -10.47
N MET A 14 -5.84 -38.34 -11.03
CA MET A 14 -5.64 -37.05 -10.36
C MET A 14 -7.01 -36.40 -10.31
N LEU A 15 -7.66 -36.50 -9.16
CA LEU A 15 -8.62 -35.49 -8.72
C LEU A 15 -7.85 -34.16 -8.73
N LEU A 16 -7.87 -33.45 -9.86
CA LEU A 16 -7.70 -32.01 -9.84
C LEU A 16 -8.87 -31.48 -9.02
N SER A 17 -8.67 -31.35 -7.71
CA SER A 17 -9.40 -30.35 -6.96
C SER A 17 -9.07 -29.03 -7.65
N THR A 18 -10.00 -28.55 -8.47
CA THR A 18 -9.97 -27.17 -8.94
C THR A 18 -9.99 -26.32 -7.68
N ILE A 19 -8.81 -25.88 -7.25
CA ILE A 19 -8.71 -24.80 -6.27
C ILE A 19 -9.29 -23.61 -7.02
N THR A 20 -10.59 -23.36 -6.83
CA THR A 20 -11.19 -22.12 -7.27
C THR A 20 -10.33 -21.01 -6.66
N PRO A 21 -9.80 -20.06 -7.45
CA PRO A 21 -9.13 -18.93 -6.86
C PRO A 21 -10.18 -18.22 -6.00
N ILE A 22 -10.03 -18.33 -4.68
CA ILE A 22 -10.85 -17.61 -3.71
C ILE A 22 -10.80 -16.15 -4.14
N SER A 23 -11.93 -15.64 -4.66
CA SER A 23 -12.03 -14.24 -5.05
C SER A 23 -11.65 -13.40 -3.84
N ALA A 24 -10.76 -12.43 -4.02
CA ALA A 24 -10.36 -11.54 -2.92
C ALA A 24 -11.57 -10.82 -2.27
N LEU A 25 -12.71 -10.78 -2.97
CA LEU A 25 -14.00 -10.30 -2.48
C LEU A 25 -14.62 -11.19 -1.38
N GLU A 26 -14.35 -12.50 -1.35
CA GLU A 26 -14.87 -13.42 -0.32
C GLU A 26 -14.19 -13.23 1.05
N LYS A 27 -13.07 -12.50 1.12
CA LYS A 27 -12.31 -12.22 2.35
C LYS A 27 -12.68 -10.89 3.02
N LEU A 28 -13.67 -10.17 2.49
CA LEU A 28 -14.18 -8.92 3.03
C LEU A 28 -15.51 -9.13 3.76
N SER A 29 -15.55 -8.83 5.06
CA SER A 29 -16.80 -8.75 5.83
C SER A 29 -17.27 -7.29 5.92
N ARG A 30 -18.57 -7.04 6.16
CA ARG A 30 -19.13 -5.69 6.33
C ARG A 30 -19.94 -5.58 7.63
N ILE A 31 -19.70 -4.51 8.38
CA ILE A 31 -20.51 -4.10 9.54
C ILE A 31 -21.04 -2.69 9.25
N GLN A 32 -22.29 -2.61 8.80
CA GLN A 32 -22.89 -1.35 8.35
C GLN A 32 -24.39 -1.34 8.63
N GLY A 33 -24.87 -0.27 9.26
CA GLY A 33 -26.28 0.06 9.42
C GLY A 33 -26.76 1.05 8.36
N LYS A 34 -28.04 1.42 8.41
CA LYS A 34 -28.60 2.48 7.54
C LYS A 34 -28.12 3.87 7.94
N ASN A 35 -27.67 4.01 9.19
CA ASN A 35 -27.15 5.23 9.79
C ASN A 35 -26.10 4.88 10.85
N ASN A 36 -25.50 5.89 11.49
CA ASN A 36 -24.42 5.67 12.46
C ASN A 36 -24.93 5.06 13.78
N TYR A 37 -26.19 5.30 14.17
CA TYR A 37 -26.81 4.67 15.34
C TYR A 37 -26.95 3.15 15.15
N GLU A 38 -27.48 2.71 14.00
CA GLU A 38 -27.61 1.29 13.66
C GLU A 38 -26.23 0.64 13.46
N THR A 39 -25.27 1.35 12.86
CA THR A 39 -23.90 0.85 12.73
C THR A 39 -23.25 0.63 14.09
N ALA A 40 -23.41 1.57 15.03
CA ALA A 40 -22.92 1.41 16.40
C ALA A 40 -23.52 0.20 17.10
N VAL A 41 -24.82 -0.04 16.91
CA VAL A 41 -25.51 -1.22 17.41
C VAL A 41 -24.94 -2.52 16.83
N LYS A 42 -24.70 -2.58 15.52
CA LYS A 42 -24.11 -3.78 14.88
C LYS A 42 -22.69 -4.03 15.38
N ILE A 43 -21.88 -2.99 15.56
CA ILE A 43 -20.55 -3.11 16.18
C ILE A 43 -20.67 -3.68 17.60
N ALA A 44 -21.62 -3.20 18.40
CA ALA A 44 -21.83 -3.69 19.75
C ALA A 44 -22.24 -5.18 19.80
N GLU A 45 -22.91 -5.69 18.77
CA GLU A 45 -23.34 -7.10 18.69
C GLU A 45 -22.22 -8.08 18.39
N GLU A 46 -21.08 -7.63 17.87
CA GLU A 46 -19.89 -8.45 17.61
C GLU A 46 -19.18 -8.90 18.89
N ARG A 47 -19.61 -8.41 20.07
CA ARG A 47 -19.05 -8.81 21.36
C ARG A 47 -20.08 -8.86 22.47
N LYS A 48 -19.73 -9.56 23.54
CA LYS A 48 -20.42 -9.44 24.82
C LYS A 48 -19.97 -8.14 25.52
N PHE A 49 -20.89 -7.50 26.20
CA PHE A 49 -20.66 -6.28 26.96
C PHE A 49 -21.57 -6.26 28.19
N SER A 50 -21.12 -5.58 29.25
CA SER A 50 -21.84 -5.44 30.53
C SER A 50 -22.26 -4.01 30.86
N SER A 51 -21.77 -3.04 30.09
CA SER A 51 -22.11 -1.62 30.25
C SER A 51 -22.24 -0.94 28.88
N ILE A 52 -22.94 0.20 28.86
CA ILE A 52 -23.04 1.06 27.68
C ILE A 52 -22.44 2.42 27.99
N ILE A 53 -21.63 2.93 27.07
CA ILE A 53 -21.05 4.26 27.13
C ILE A 53 -21.75 5.08 26.05
N LEU A 54 -22.57 6.03 26.47
CA LEU A 54 -23.34 6.90 25.57
C LEU A 54 -22.57 8.17 25.28
N VAL A 55 -22.41 8.43 23.99
CA VAL A 55 -21.76 9.63 23.46
C VAL A 55 -22.75 10.34 22.54
N ASN A 56 -22.84 11.66 22.62
CA ASN A 56 -23.66 12.41 21.68
C ASN A 56 -23.03 12.35 20.27
N MET A 57 -23.81 11.93 19.28
CA MET A 57 -23.45 11.92 17.86
C MET A 57 -22.81 13.24 17.40
N ASP A 58 -23.40 14.38 17.76
CA ASP A 58 -22.98 15.71 17.31
C ASP A 58 -21.65 16.17 17.91
N ASN A 59 -21.24 15.57 19.05
CA ASN A 59 -19.98 15.85 19.74
C ASN A 59 -19.04 14.62 19.78
N SER A 60 -19.38 13.57 19.02
CA SER A 60 -18.78 12.24 19.13
C SER A 60 -17.29 12.20 18.84
N ALA A 61 -16.79 13.13 18.02
CA ALA A 61 -15.39 13.18 17.65
C ALA A 61 -14.47 13.60 18.81
N ALA A 62 -14.91 14.45 19.74
CA ALA A 62 -14.09 14.83 20.90
C ALA A 62 -14.41 13.95 22.12
N ASP A 63 -15.70 13.84 22.46
CA ASP A 63 -16.14 13.12 23.66
C ASP A 63 -15.95 11.61 23.48
N GLY A 64 -16.16 11.08 22.27
CA GLY A 64 -15.99 9.66 21.97
C GLY A 64 -14.53 9.19 22.05
N LEU A 65 -13.56 10.01 21.62
CA LEU A 65 -12.14 9.64 21.70
C LEU A 65 -11.73 9.33 23.15
N SER A 66 -12.18 10.17 24.09
CA SER A 66 -11.91 9.96 25.51
C SER A 66 -12.63 8.71 26.06
N ALA A 67 -13.79 8.36 25.50
CA ALA A 67 -14.64 7.27 25.97
C ALA A 67 -14.06 5.86 25.72
N ALA A 68 -13.15 5.68 24.76
CA ALA A 68 -12.63 4.36 24.38
C ALA A 68 -11.97 3.61 25.55
N ALA A 69 -11.13 4.30 26.34
CA ALA A 69 -10.46 3.68 27.49
C ALA A 69 -11.43 3.29 28.61
N LEU A 70 -12.41 4.14 28.89
CA LEU A 70 -13.47 3.83 29.86
C LEU A 70 -14.30 2.64 29.40
N ALA A 71 -14.63 2.58 28.10
CA ALA A 71 -15.36 1.45 27.55
C ALA A 71 -14.60 0.13 27.71
N GLY A 72 -13.27 0.13 27.49
CA GLY A 72 -12.42 -1.02 27.79
C GLY A 72 -12.43 -1.41 29.27
N CYS A 73 -12.31 -0.43 30.16
CA CYS A 73 -12.32 -0.63 31.62
C CYS A 73 -13.64 -1.23 32.13
N LYS A 74 -14.78 -0.76 31.61
CA LYS A 74 -16.12 -1.19 32.07
C LYS A 74 -16.67 -2.40 31.29
N ASN A 75 -15.84 -3.06 30.47
CA ASN A 75 -16.26 -4.10 29.53
C ASN A 75 -17.51 -3.69 28.74
N GLY A 76 -17.49 -2.45 28.27
CA GLY A 76 -18.63 -1.79 27.64
C GLY A 76 -18.44 -1.58 26.16
N VAL A 77 -19.53 -1.15 25.53
CA VAL A 77 -19.60 -0.73 24.13
C VAL A 77 -19.97 0.76 24.07
N ILE A 78 -19.49 1.44 23.03
CA ILE A 78 -19.85 2.83 22.77
C ILE A 78 -21.09 2.82 21.89
N LEU A 79 -22.17 3.47 22.34
CA LEU A 79 -23.37 3.71 21.54
C LEU A 79 -23.62 5.21 21.42
N LEU A 80 -24.38 5.57 20.40
CA LEU A 80 -24.67 6.95 20.05
C LEU A 80 -26.03 7.38 20.58
N THR A 81 -26.12 8.62 21.06
CA THR A 81 -27.37 9.28 21.44
C THR A 81 -27.44 10.67 20.80
N SER A 82 -28.60 11.32 20.86
CA SER A 82 -28.71 12.75 20.59
C SER A 82 -28.77 13.54 21.91
N LYS A 83 -28.68 14.88 21.83
CA LYS A 83 -28.75 15.76 23.00
C LYS A 83 -30.01 15.54 23.85
N ASN A 84 -31.15 15.41 23.20
CA ASN A 84 -32.46 15.44 23.86
C ASN A 84 -33.25 14.14 23.71
N SER A 85 -32.68 13.11 23.07
CA SER A 85 -33.38 11.84 22.88
C SER A 85 -32.42 10.68 22.69
N ILE A 86 -32.87 9.48 23.07
CA ILE A 86 -32.20 8.22 22.79
C ILE A 86 -32.85 7.60 21.55
N PRO A 87 -32.10 7.40 20.45
CA PRO A 87 -32.59 6.75 19.23
C PRO A 87 -33.10 5.33 19.50
N SER A 88 -34.04 4.86 18.68
CA SER A 88 -34.66 3.54 18.85
C SER A 88 -33.63 2.41 18.74
N GLU A 89 -32.63 2.56 17.88
CA GLU A 89 -31.53 1.62 17.72
C GLU A 89 -30.76 1.46 19.04
N THR A 90 -30.38 2.57 19.67
CA THR A 90 -29.68 2.56 20.96
C THR A 90 -30.58 2.03 22.09
N LYS A 91 -31.86 2.41 22.10
CA LYS A 91 -32.85 1.88 23.06
C LYS A 91 -32.92 0.36 23.05
N SER A 92 -32.81 -0.27 21.88
CA SER A 92 -32.87 -1.73 21.71
C SER A 92 -31.79 -2.51 22.46
N LYS A 93 -30.73 -1.84 22.94
CA LYS A 93 -29.62 -2.45 23.68
C LYS A 93 -29.61 -2.14 25.17
N LEU A 94 -30.42 -1.19 25.62
CA LEU A 94 -30.41 -0.76 27.03
C LEU A 94 -30.79 -1.90 27.97
N ASP A 95 -31.72 -2.78 27.58
CA ASP A 95 -32.14 -3.93 28.40
C ASP A 95 -31.05 -4.97 28.63
N LYS A 96 -29.96 -4.94 27.85
CA LYS A 96 -28.82 -5.85 28.01
C LYS A 96 -27.89 -5.44 29.15
N VAL A 97 -28.02 -4.25 29.71
CA VAL A 97 -27.12 -3.71 30.73
C VAL A 97 -27.86 -2.99 31.86
N THR A 98 -27.17 -2.86 32.99
CA THR A 98 -27.63 -2.05 34.13
C THR A 98 -26.85 -0.73 34.20
N ASP A 99 -25.54 -0.78 34.00
CA ASP A 99 -24.67 0.40 34.08
C ASP A 99 -24.60 1.15 32.73
N ILE A 100 -24.88 2.46 32.78
CA ILE A 100 -24.77 3.36 31.65
C ILE A 100 -23.91 4.57 32.03
N TYR A 101 -22.92 4.88 31.19
CA TYR A 101 -22.05 6.03 31.36
C TYR A 101 -22.39 7.09 30.31
N LEU A 102 -22.73 8.30 30.74
CA LEU A 102 -22.96 9.43 29.83
C LEU A 102 -21.68 10.25 29.72
N ILE A 103 -21.11 10.38 28.51
CA ILE A 103 -19.93 11.20 28.29
C ILE A 103 -20.34 12.59 27.82
N GLY A 104 -19.93 13.59 28.59
CA GLY A 104 -20.22 15.00 28.33
C GLY A 104 -21.16 15.65 29.36
N SER A 105 -21.16 16.98 29.35
CA SER A 105 -22.02 17.79 30.20
C SER A 105 -23.50 17.70 29.80
N GLU A 106 -24.38 18.34 30.57
CA GLU A 106 -25.81 18.44 30.26
C GLU A 106 -26.08 19.16 28.92
N ASN A 107 -25.12 19.96 28.43
CA ASN A 107 -25.20 20.59 27.11
C ASN A 107 -24.99 19.59 25.96
N ALA A 108 -24.21 18.53 26.20
CA ALA A 108 -23.98 17.46 25.24
C ALA A 108 -25.09 16.41 25.32
N ILE A 109 -25.45 15.95 26.51
CA ILE A 109 -26.55 14.99 26.73
C ILE A 109 -27.41 15.56 27.85
N SER A 110 -28.62 16.00 27.53
CA SER A 110 -29.51 16.68 28.48
C SER A 110 -29.82 15.85 29.72
N LYS A 111 -30.20 16.53 30.80
CA LYS A 111 -30.72 15.92 32.03
C LYS A 111 -31.97 15.06 31.79
N SER A 112 -32.77 15.40 30.79
CA SER A 112 -33.96 14.60 30.44
C SER A 112 -33.56 13.20 29.98
N VAL A 113 -32.52 13.07 29.16
CA VAL A 113 -32.03 11.76 28.69
C VAL A 113 -31.53 10.91 29.86
N GLU A 114 -30.83 11.52 30.82
CA GLU A 114 -30.39 10.86 32.06
C GLU A 114 -31.58 10.38 32.89
N GLY A 115 -32.56 11.25 33.14
CA GLY A 115 -33.77 10.88 33.88
C GLY A 115 -34.61 9.80 33.19
N ASP A 116 -34.64 9.78 31.86
CA ASP A 116 -35.35 8.73 31.10
C ASP A 116 -34.68 7.36 31.25
N LEU A 117 -33.35 7.31 31.37
CA LEU A 117 -32.60 6.09 31.65
C LEU A 117 -32.81 5.60 33.08
N GLU A 118 -32.81 6.50 34.05
CA GLU A 118 -33.04 6.17 35.46
C GLU A 118 -34.46 5.63 35.69
N LYS A 119 -35.47 6.21 35.03
CA LYS A 119 -36.88 5.74 35.11
C LYS A 119 -37.05 4.30 34.63
N ILE A 120 -36.24 3.83 33.68
CA ILE A 120 -36.23 2.44 33.21
C ILE A 120 -35.25 1.56 34.00
N GLY A 121 -34.83 2.00 35.19
CA GLY A 121 -34.06 1.22 36.15
C GLY A 121 -32.56 1.10 35.85
N LYS A 122 -31.99 2.01 35.05
CA LYS A 122 -30.54 2.01 34.76
C LYS A 122 -29.78 2.78 35.82
N LYS A 123 -28.57 2.31 36.13
CA LYS A 123 -27.61 3.04 36.95
C LYS A 123 -26.80 3.95 36.04
N VAL A 124 -27.11 5.24 36.08
CA VAL A 124 -26.49 6.23 35.20
C VAL A 124 -25.33 6.92 35.91
N THR A 125 -24.20 7.05 35.24
CA THR A 125 -23.04 7.82 35.72
C THR A 125 -22.62 8.81 34.63
N ARG A 126 -22.77 10.10 34.90
CA ARG A 126 -22.33 11.15 33.99
C ARG A 126 -20.88 11.53 34.25
N ILE A 127 -20.09 11.57 33.18
CA ILE A 127 -18.69 11.98 33.19
C ILE A 127 -18.54 13.10 32.17
N GLY A 128 -18.51 14.35 32.64
CA GLY A 128 -18.38 15.52 31.79
C GLY A 128 -17.65 16.66 32.50
N GLY A 129 -17.18 17.63 31.73
CA GLY A 129 -16.59 18.87 32.23
C GLY A 129 -17.15 20.10 31.53
N SER A 130 -16.61 21.27 31.87
CA SER A 130 -16.93 22.55 31.23
C SER A 130 -16.49 22.60 29.76
N ASP A 131 -15.46 21.83 29.39
CA ASP A 131 -14.95 21.69 28.04
C ASP A 131 -14.45 20.27 27.76
N ARG A 132 -14.10 20.00 26.49
CA ARG A 132 -13.59 18.69 26.05
C ARG A 132 -12.31 18.24 26.76
N TYR A 133 -11.51 19.20 27.25
CA TYR A 133 -10.27 18.90 27.95
C TYR A 133 -10.57 18.41 29.37
N GLU A 134 -11.49 19.08 30.06
CA GLU A 134 -11.96 18.66 31.38
C GLU A 134 -12.75 17.35 31.32
N THR A 135 -13.59 17.14 30.30
CA THR A 135 -14.21 15.83 30.06
C THR A 135 -13.15 14.74 29.91
N SER A 136 -12.11 14.96 29.09
CA SER A 136 -11.03 13.96 28.92
C SER A 136 -10.24 13.69 30.21
N TYR A 137 -10.04 14.72 31.05
CA TYR A 137 -9.45 14.57 32.39
C TYR A 137 -10.33 13.73 33.32
N ASN A 138 -11.63 14.02 33.37
CA ASN A 138 -12.58 13.31 34.22
C ASN A 138 -12.72 11.84 33.79
N VAL A 139 -12.71 11.55 32.49
CA VAL A 139 -12.67 10.17 32.00
C VAL A 139 -11.37 9.47 32.41
N ALA A 140 -10.23 10.13 32.29
CA ALA A 140 -8.95 9.56 32.71
C ALA A 140 -8.90 9.26 34.22
N LYS A 141 -9.51 10.12 35.05
CA LYS A 141 -9.67 9.86 36.49
C LYS A 141 -10.52 8.61 36.76
N GLU A 142 -11.63 8.44 36.05
CA GLU A 142 -12.48 7.25 36.22
C GLU A 142 -11.74 5.97 35.82
N VAL A 143 -10.90 6.02 34.78
CA VAL A 143 -10.04 4.90 34.40
C VAL A 143 -8.98 4.63 35.47
N LEU A 144 -8.29 5.68 35.97
CA LEU A 144 -7.30 5.54 37.04
C LEU A 144 -7.92 4.96 38.31
N ASN A 145 -9.09 5.43 38.72
CA ASN A 145 -9.80 4.95 39.91
C ASN A 145 -10.17 3.46 39.78
N ALA A 146 -10.53 3.02 38.58
CA ALA A 146 -10.95 1.64 38.34
C ALA A 146 -9.77 0.67 38.18
N GLU A 147 -8.65 1.11 37.61
CA GLU A 147 -7.47 0.27 37.36
C GLU A 147 -6.39 0.40 38.45
N GLY A 148 -6.48 1.41 39.31
CA GLY A 148 -5.51 1.75 40.36
C GLY A 148 -4.21 2.39 39.86
N THR A 149 -3.82 2.13 38.61
CA THR A 149 -2.65 2.73 37.94
C THR A 149 -2.92 2.93 36.46
N LEU A 150 -2.16 3.83 35.82
CA LEU A 150 -2.20 4.01 34.37
C LEU A 150 -0.94 3.43 33.72
N GLY A 151 -1.08 2.34 32.97
CA GLY A 151 0.05 1.79 32.20
C GLY A 151 0.46 2.70 31.04
N LYS A 152 -0.51 3.38 30.43
CA LYS A 152 -0.29 4.21 29.24
C LYS A 152 -1.29 5.37 29.19
N VAL A 153 -0.86 6.49 28.61
CA VAL A 153 -1.73 7.60 28.24
C VAL A 153 -1.42 8.11 26.83
N PHE A 154 -2.45 8.50 26.10
CA PHE A 154 -2.33 9.21 24.82
C PHE A 154 -2.66 10.69 25.01
N ILE A 155 -1.93 11.55 24.31
CA ILE A 155 -2.16 13.00 24.30
C ILE A 155 -2.39 13.43 22.86
N ALA A 156 -3.52 14.08 22.60
CA ALA A 156 -3.92 14.46 21.26
C ALA A 156 -4.57 15.84 21.22
N ASN A 157 -4.53 16.48 20.06
CA ASN A 157 -5.26 17.71 19.86
C ASN A 157 -6.76 17.43 19.76
N GLY A 158 -7.54 18.04 20.65
CA GLY A 158 -8.99 17.89 20.72
C GLY A 158 -9.76 18.80 19.77
N VAL A 159 -9.10 19.63 18.96
CA VAL A 159 -9.71 20.63 18.04
C VAL A 159 -9.34 20.35 16.58
N LYS A 160 -8.12 19.86 16.33
CA LYS A 160 -7.60 19.57 14.99
C LYS A 160 -6.90 18.22 14.98
N GLY A 161 -6.92 17.51 13.86
CA GLY A 161 -6.18 16.26 13.71
C GLY A 161 -6.87 15.05 14.35
N GLU A 162 -8.19 15.04 14.43
CA GLU A 162 -8.99 13.89 14.95
C GLU A 162 -8.63 12.57 14.25
N ALA A 163 -8.32 12.64 12.95
CA ALA A 163 -7.86 11.52 12.15
C ALA A 163 -6.57 10.85 12.67
N ASP A 164 -5.68 11.63 13.30
CA ASP A 164 -4.43 11.08 13.84
C ASP A 164 -4.72 10.24 15.10
N VAL A 165 -5.62 10.71 15.97
CA VAL A 165 -5.87 10.13 17.28
C VAL A 165 -6.93 9.03 17.29
N VAL A 166 -7.91 9.05 16.38
CA VAL A 166 -8.95 7.99 16.34
C VAL A 166 -8.36 6.59 16.18
N THR A 167 -7.16 6.51 15.62
CA THR A 167 -6.43 5.26 15.42
C THR A 167 -5.73 4.74 16.67
N ALA A 168 -5.59 5.59 17.69
CA ALA A 168 -5.21 5.16 19.03
C ALA A 168 -6.39 4.58 19.82
N SER A 169 -7.65 4.86 19.45
CA SER A 169 -8.84 4.39 20.18
C SER A 169 -8.89 2.87 20.40
N PRO A 170 -8.56 2.00 19.42
CA PRO A 170 -8.47 0.56 19.66
C PRO A 170 -7.46 0.17 20.74
N VAL A 171 -6.30 0.84 20.77
CA VAL A 171 -5.26 0.62 21.79
C VAL A 171 -5.69 1.21 23.12
N ALA A 172 -6.36 2.36 23.13
CA ALA A 172 -6.95 2.98 24.30
C ALA A 172 -7.99 2.06 24.95
N TYR A 173 -8.85 1.44 24.14
CA TYR A 173 -9.81 0.43 24.59
C TYR A 173 -9.10 -0.81 25.17
N ARG A 174 -8.21 -1.43 24.39
CA ARG A 174 -7.53 -2.69 24.77
C ARG A 174 -6.68 -2.55 26.02
N ASP A 175 -5.86 -1.51 26.06
CA ASP A 175 -4.86 -1.29 27.11
C ASP A 175 -5.40 -0.37 28.22
N LYS A 176 -6.69 -0.01 28.14
CA LYS A 176 -7.37 0.89 29.09
C LYS A 176 -6.59 2.18 29.29
N ALA A 177 -6.07 2.73 28.19
CA ALA A 177 -5.15 3.86 28.18
C ALA A 177 -5.91 5.15 27.85
N PRO A 178 -6.07 6.09 28.80
CA PRO A 178 -6.85 7.30 28.56
C PRO A 178 -6.31 8.15 27.40
N ILE A 179 -7.21 8.82 26.69
CA ILE A 179 -6.87 9.83 25.67
C ILE A 179 -7.15 11.21 26.25
N LEU A 180 -6.08 11.95 26.55
CA LEU A 180 -6.10 13.31 27.05
C LEU A 180 -6.10 14.31 25.90
N LEU A 181 -7.01 15.28 25.95
CA LEU A 181 -7.15 16.29 24.91
C LEU A 181 -6.42 17.59 25.26
N THR A 182 -5.75 18.18 24.26
CA THR A 182 -5.12 19.51 24.32
C THR A 182 -5.66 20.42 23.21
N ASN A 183 -5.50 21.74 23.36
CA ASN A 183 -5.71 22.70 22.27
C ASN A 183 -4.62 22.64 21.17
N GLY A 184 -3.61 21.77 21.33
CA GLY A 184 -2.48 21.58 20.42
C GLY A 184 -1.29 22.50 20.67
N SER A 185 -1.40 23.48 21.57
CA SER A 185 -0.29 24.37 21.96
C SER A 185 0.13 24.20 23.42
N SER A 186 -0.78 23.82 24.32
CA SER A 186 -0.50 23.61 25.73
C SER A 186 -1.38 22.53 26.35
N LEU A 187 -0.84 21.80 27.32
CA LEU A 187 -1.60 20.87 28.16
C LEU A 187 -1.91 21.58 29.50
N LYS A 188 -3.16 21.48 30.00
CA LYS A 188 -3.52 22.04 31.32
C LYS A 188 -2.78 21.28 32.44
N ASN A 189 -2.55 21.91 33.59
CA ASN A 189 -1.71 21.32 34.65
C ASN A 189 -2.27 20.00 35.19
N ASN A 190 -3.57 19.92 35.48
CA ASN A 190 -4.23 18.68 35.89
C ASN A 190 -4.07 17.53 34.88
N LEU A 191 -4.08 17.85 33.57
CA LEU A 191 -3.81 16.87 32.51
C LEU A 191 -2.34 16.44 32.46
N LYS A 192 -1.39 17.30 32.83
CA LYS A 192 0.03 16.93 32.94
C LYS A 192 0.27 15.99 34.12
N GLU A 193 -0.33 16.29 35.26
CA GLU A 193 -0.22 15.49 36.48
C GLU A 193 -0.68 14.06 36.21
N ILE A 194 -1.92 13.87 35.74
CA ILE A 194 -2.42 12.52 35.43
C ILE A 194 -1.64 11.82 34.29
N ALA A 195 -1.07 12.58 33.34
CA ALA A 195 -0.22 12.00 32.31
C ALA A 195 1.13 11.52 32.86
N ASN A 196 1.67 12.20 33.87
CA ASN A 196 2.92 11.84 34.53
C ASN A 196 2.77 10.65 35.46
N ASP A 197 1.57 10.42 35.99
CA ASP A 197 1.22 9.19 36.74
C ASP A 197 1.22 7.93 35.86
N ALA A 198 1.10 8.09 34.54
CA ALA A 198 1.16 6.95 33.62
C ALA A 198 2.58 6.40 33.48
N SER A 199 2.73 5.09 33.24
CA SER A 199 4.06 4.51 32.98
C SER A 199 4.63 4.97 31.63
N ALA A 200 3.79 5.10 30.60
CA ALA A 200 4.16 5.56 29.27
C ALA A 200 3.23 6.66 28.73
N ARG A 201 3.79 7.64 28.01
CA ARG A 201 3.07 8.77 27.41
C ARG A 201 3.36 8.85 25.92
N TYR A 202 2.30 9.02 25.12
CA TYR A 202 2.40 9.16 23.68
C TYR A 202 1.64 10.38 23.18
N ILE A 203 2.34 11.35 22.60
CA ILE A 203 1.72 12.39 21.80
C ILE A 203 1.39 11.83 20.42
N VAL A 204 0.13 11.93 20.01
CA VAL A 204 -0.33 11.49 18.70
C VAL A 204 -0.57 12.71 17.80
N GLY A 205 0.10 12.72 16.65
CA GLY A 205 0.03 13.82 15.67
C GLY A 205 1.33 14.62 15.56
N GLY A 206 1.54 15.21 14.38
CA GLY A 206 2.71 16.01 14.06
C GLY A 206 2.76 17.36 14.81
N THR A 207 3.87 18.07 14.71
CA THR A 207 4.06 19.39 15.35
C THR A 207 3.14 20.48 14.81
N THR A 208 2.57 20.29 13.62
CA THR A 208 1.55 21.16 13.01
C THR A 208 0.21 21.11 13.73
N VAL A 209 -0.11 20.00 14.40
CA VAL A 209 -1.35 19.80 15.17
C VAL A 209 -1.11 19.78 16.68
N VAL A 210 0.02 19.23 17.15
CA VAL A 210 0.41 19.23 18.56
C VAL A 210 1.83 19.76 18.67
N LYS A 211 1.99 21.04 18.98
CA LYS A 211 3.29 21.72 19.16
C LYS A 211 4.13 21.06 20.25
N ASP A 212 5.44 21.20 20.17
CA ASP A 212 6.35 20.63 21.19
C ASP A 212 6.19 21.26 22.57
N SER A 213 5.63 22.47 22.66
CA SER A 213 5.27 23.11 23.93
C SER A 213 4.26 22.31 24.78
N VAL A 214 3.52 21.37 24.18
CA VAL A 214 2.66 20.42 24.91
C VAL A 214 3.48 19.47 25.81
N LYS A 215 4.75 19.22 25.48
CA LYS A 215 5.67 18.39 26.28
C LYS A 215 6.14 19.08 27.56
N ASN A 216 5.99 20.40 27.67
CA ASN A 216 6.54 21.16 28.79
C ASN A 216 5.90 20.72 30.12
N GLY A 217 6.71 20.14 31.02
CA GLY A 217 6.26 19.61 32.32
C GLY A 217 5.76 18.17 32.27
N LEU A 218 5.96 17.45 31.16
CA LEU A 218 5.76 16.01 31.08
C LEU A 218 7.09 15.26 31.28
N ASN A 219 7.00 14.10 31.92
CA ASN A 219 8.06 13.09 31.93
C ASN A 219 8.34 12.58 30.51
N SER A 220 9.34 11.70 30.35
CA SER A 220 9.70 11.13 29.04
C SER A 220 8.46 10.71 28.24
N THR A 221 8.30 11.32 27.04
CA THR A 221 7.09 11.26 26.23
C THR A 221 7.45 11.08 24.76
N ASP A 222 6.99 9.97 24.18
CA ASP A 222 7.19 9.66 22.76
C ASP A 222 6.19 10.43 21.90
N ARG A 223 6.57 10.75 20.66
CA ARG A 223 5.65 11.29 19.65
C ARG A 223 5.46 10.26 18.53
N ILE A 224 4.21 9.98 18.19
CA ILE A 224 3.84 9.13 17.05
C ILE A 224 3.13 10.02 16.03
N SER A 225 3.78 10.23 14.88
CA SER A 225 3.27 11.12 13.82
C SER A 225 3.79 10.73 12.44
N GLY A 226 2.94 10.89 11.43
CA GLY A 226 3.28 10.78 10.02
C GLY A 226 3.24 12.12 9.28
N SER A 227 3.61 12.09 8.00
CA SER A 227 3.44 13.23 7.08
C SER A 227 1.96 13.50 6.76
N ASN A 228 1.08 12.53 7.00
CA ASN A 228 -0.37 12.64 6.90
C ASN A 228 -1.03 11.63 7.87
N ARG A 229 -2.37 11.68 7.98
CA ARG A 229 -3.18 10.82 8.86
C ARG A 229 -2.99 9.32 8.64
N PHE A 230 -2.76 8.89 7.39
CA PHE A 230 -2.57 7.49 7.04
C PHE A 230 -1.21 6.97 7.49
N ILE A 231 -0.18 7.82 7.39
CA ILE A 231 1.15 7.48 7.91
C ILE A 231 1.15 7.53 9.45
N THR A 232 0.42 8.44 10.09
CA THR A 232 0.22 8.41 11.55
C THR A 232 -0.48 7.11 11.96
N ASN A 233 -1.55 6.72 11.25
CA ASN A 233 -2.26 5.47 11.45
C ASN A 233 -1.33 4.25 11.32
N GLN A 234 -0.54 4.17 10.25
CA GLN A 234 0.45 3.10 10.05
C GLN A 234 1.42 3.00 11.22
N LYS A 235 2.01 4.11 11.67
CA LYS A 235 2.99 4.12 12.77
C LYS A 235 2.37 3.69 14.11
N LEU A 236 1.11 4.04 14.36
CA LEU A 236 0.38 3.57 15.53
C LEU A 236 0.12 2.06 15.45
N VAL A 237 -0.24 1.56 14.28
CA VAL A 237 -0.40 0.12 14.05
C VAL A 237 0.92 -0.61 14.27
N GLU A 238 2.01 -0.17 13.66
CA GLU A 238 3.35 -0.79 13.79
C GLU A 238 3.89 -0.75 15.23
N LYS A 239 3.57 0.29 16.00
CA LYS A 239 4.00 0.43 17.40
C LYS A 239 3.24 -0.50 18.35
N PHE A 240 1.95 -0.71 18.13
CA PHE A 240 1.06 -1.35 19.10
C PHE A 240 0.46 -2.69 18.66
N TYR A 241 0.71 -3.13 17.43
CA TYR A 241 0.27 -4.41 16.88
C TYR A 241 1.45 -5.13 16.24
N SER A 242 1.69 -6.37 16.65
CA SER A 242 2.77 -7.20 16.10
C SER A 242 2.27 -7.93 14.85
N ASN A 243 2.77 -7.52 13.67
CA ASN A 243 2.49 -8.14 12.37
C ASN A 243 1.01 -8.52 12.12
N PRO A 244 0.06 -7.56 12.23
CA PRO A 244 -1.35 -7.83 11.99
C PRO A 244 -1.59 -8.27 10.54
N ASN A 245 -2.36 -9.34 10.36
CA ASN A 245 -2.83 -9.83 9.05
C ASN A 245 -4.35 -9.71 8.88
N ALA A 246 -5.07 -9.23 9.90
CA ALA A 246 -6.50 -8.98 9.85
C ALA A 246 -6.76 -7.54 10.30
N PHE A 247 -7.52 -6.79 9.49
CA PHE A 247 -7.77 -5.37 9.70
C PHE A 247 -9.26 -5.08 9.76
N ASN A 248 -9.61 -4.05 10.50
CA ASN A 248 -10.87 -3.33 10.34
C ASN A 248 -10.56 -2.07 9.51
N ILE A 249 -11.33 -1.80 8.46
CA ILE A 249 -11.16 -0.58 7.66
C ILE A 249 -12.32 0.37 7.92
N VAL A 250 -12.02 1.66 8.06
CA VAL A 250 -13.01 2.72 8.30
C VAL A 250 -12.68 3.93 7.44
N ASP A 251 -13.70 4.54 6.83
CA ASP A 251 -13.50 5.74 6.02
C ASP A 251 -13.18 6.97 6.89
N THR A 252 -12.25 7.82 6.43
CA THR A 252 -11.91 9.07 7.13
C THR A 252 -13.02 10.11 7.16
N SER A 253 -14.12 9.92 6.43
CA SER A 253 -15.32 10.74 6.60
C SER A 253 -16.09 10.45 7.89
N ASP A 254 -15.79 9.35 8.59
CA ASP A 254 -16.57 8.88 9.74
C ASP A 254 -15.71 8.46 10.95
N TYR A 255 -15.11 9.45 11.62
CA TYR A 255 -14.30 9.20 12.84
C TYR A 255 -15.12 8.72 14.03
N ALA A 256 -16.42 9.03 14.07
CA ALA A 256 -17.31 8.54 15.11
C ALA A 256 -17.37 7.00 15.07
N ILE A 257 -17.59 6.44 13.87
CA ILE A 257 -17.60 4.98 13.67
C ILE A 257 -16.24 4.35 13.96
N ALA A 258 -15.13 4.98 13.56
CA ALA A 258 -13.80 4.47 13.90
C ALA A 258 -13.57 4.42 15.43
N THR A 259 -14.09 5.39 16.17
CA THR A 259 -14.03 5.38 17.64
C THR A 259 -14.88 4.26 18.24
N ILE A 260 -16.11 4.06 17.75
CA ILE A 260 -17.01 3.00 18.23
C ILE A 260 -16.44 1.60 17.92
N ALA A 261 -15.85 1.44 16.75
CA ALA A 261 -15.19 0.22 16.30
C ALA A 261 -13.99 -0.18 17.17
N SER A 262 -13.45 0.73 18.01
CA SER A 262 -12.37 0.40 18.96
C SER A 262 -12.69 -0.81 19.82
N SER A 263 -13.95 -0.96 20.23
CA SER A 263 -14.42 -2.06 21.06
C SER A 263 -14.30 -3.44 20.40
N ILE A 264 -14.14 -3.52 19.08
CA ILE A 264 -14.01 -4.79 18.33
C ILE A 264 -12.67 -4.87 17.57
N SER A 265 -11.73 -3.98 17.90
CA SER A 265 -10.47 -3.79 17.18
C SER A 265 -9.23 -4.03 18.06
N THR A 266 -9.33 -4.91 19.06
CA THR A 266 -8.26 -5.13 20.06
C THR A 266 -7.08 -5.93 19.50
N ASP A 267 -7.35 -6.96 18.73
CA ASP A 267 -6.39 -7.80 18.01
C ASP A 267 -6.29 -7.43 16.52
N ARG A 268 -7.29 -6.72 16.01
CA ARG A 268 -7.41 -6.28 14.62
C ARG A 268 -7.36 -4.76 14.56
N PRO A 269 -6.22 -4.15 14.16
CA PRO A 269 -6.12 -2.70 14.12
C PRO A 269 -7.14 -2.09 13.14
N ILE A 270 -7.50 -0.84 13.43
CA ILE A 270 -8.23 0.00 12.48
C ILE A 270 -7.24 0.63 11.50
N ALA A 271 -7.44 0.37 10.21
CA ALA A 271 -6.83 1.08 9.11
C ALA A 271 -7.79 2.16 8.59
N LEU A 272 -7.33 3.41 8.57
CA LEU A 272 -8.09 4.50 7.98
C LEU A 272 -7.95 4.48 6.45
N VAL A 273 -9.07 4.58 5.76
CA VAL A 273 -9.14 4.56 4.29
C VAL A 273 -9.93 5.77 3.76
N ASP A 274 -9.65 6.22 2.54
CA ASP A 274 -10.48 7.14 1.75
C ASP A 274 -10.09 6.98 0.26
N TYR A 275 -10.38 7.92 -0.63
CA TYR A 275 -9.92 7.80 -2.02
C TYR A 275 -8.40 8.06 -2.21
N ARG A 276 -7.72 8.64 -1.20
CA ARG A 276 -6.32 9.11 -1.17
C ARG A 276 -5.41 8.29 -0.25
N PHE A 277 -5.96 7.37 0.55
CA PHE A 277 -5.19 6.71 1.60
C PHE A 277 -3.96 5.95 1.07
N ASP A 278 -2.91 5.96 1.89
CA ASP A 278 -1.68 5.24 1.63
C ASP A 278 -1.88 3.75 1.97
N PRO A 279 -1.56 2.82 1.05
CA PRO A 279 -1.81 1.39 1.24
C PRO A 279 -0.94 0.72 2.29
N LEU A 280 0.14 1.36 2.75
CA LEU A 280 1.15 0.72 3.58
C LEU A 280 0.62 0.17 4.90
N VAL A 281 -0.45 0.75 5.45
CA VAL A 281 -1.09 0.21 6.65
C VAL A 281 -1.71 -1.17 6.40
N LEU A 282 -2.17 -1.46 5.18
CA LEU A 282 -2.78 -2.72 4.77
C LEU A 282 -1.80 -3.71 4.12
N LYS A 283 -0.48 -3.44 4.14
CA LYS A 283 0.53 -4.25 3.41
C LYS A 283 0.51 -5.74 3.71
N ASN A 284 0.10 -6.12 4.92
CA ASN A 284 0.06 -7.50 5.40
C ASN A 284 -1.38 -8.04 5.52
N ALA A 285 -2.39 -7.27 5.11
CA ALA A 285 -3.78 -7.65 5.28
C ALA A 285 -4.11 -8.90 4.44
N GLN A 286 -4.58 -9.95 5.10
CA GLN A 286 -5.13 -11.16 4.51
C GLN A 286 -6.65 -11.24 4.72
N LYS A 287 -7.17 -10.54 5.72
CA LYS A 287 -8.60 -10.41 6.02
C LYS A 287 -8.94 -8.97 6.35
N MET A 288 -10.08 -8.49 5.85
CA MET A 288 -10.57 -7.14 6.15
C MET A 288 -12.05 -7.17 6.55
N THR A 289 -12.42 -6.31 7.49
CA THR A 289 -13.81 -6.00 7.80
C THR A 289 -14.04 -4.52 7.54
N ALA A 290 -14.90 -4.18 6.58
CA ALA A 290 -15.32 -2.81 6.35
C ALA A 290 -16.39 -2.39 7.36
N ILE A 291 -16.14 -1.31 8.09
CA ILE A 291 -17.05 -0.81 9.12
C ILE A 291 -17.55 0.58 8.74
N GLY A 292 -18.87 0.74 8.72
CA GLY A 292 -19.54 1.96 8.28
C GLY A 292 -19.68 2.06 6.76
N HIS A 293 -20.02 3.26 6.29
CA HIS A 293 -20.22 3.54 4.88
C HIS A 293 -18.88 3.80 4.19
N ILE A 294 -18.37 2.82 3.45
CA ILE A 294 -17.15 2.93 2.65
C ILE A 294 -17.51 2.69 1.19
N SER A 295 -17.05 3.55 0.29
CA SER A 295 -17.34 3.43 -1.14
C SER A 295 -16.70 2.17 -1.74
N ASP A 296 -17.35 1.58 -2.75
CA ASP A 296 -16.83 0.39 -3.42
C ASP A 296 -15.49 0.64 -4.13
N SER A 297 -15.25 1.88 -4.56
CA SER A 297 -13.95 2.28 -5.13
C SER A 297 -12.84 2.26 -4.08
N THR A 298 -13.10 2.78 -2.88
CA THR A 298 -12.16 2.72 -1.74
C THR A 298 -11.93 1.28 -1.30
N ILE A 299 -12.97 0.45 -1.24
CA ILE A 299 -12.86 -0.97 -0.91
C ILE A 299 -12.03 -1.73 -1.96
N SER A 300 -12.31 -1.51 -3.24
CA SER A 300 -11.56 -2.15 -4.33
C SER A 300 -10.07 -1.79 -4.27
N LYS A 301 -9.75 -0.53 -3.94
CA LYS A 301 -8.37 -0.11 -3.68
C LYS A 301 -7.78 -0.84 -2.47
N ALA A 302 -8.46 -0.87 -1.33
CA ALA A 302 -8.02 -1.57 -0.12
C ALA A 302 -7.72 -3.06 -0.38
N ILE A 303 -8.58 -3.74 -1.15
CA ILE A 303 -8.38 -5.13 -1.57
C ILE A 303 -7.14 -5.25 -2.45
N GLY A 304 -7.00 -4.41 -3.48
CA GLY A 304 -5.82 -4.39 -4.35
C GLY A 304 -4.52 -4.25 -3.57
N TYR A 305 -4.52 -3.41 -2.53
CA TYR A 305 -3.36 -3.18 -1.66
C TYR A 305 -3.00 -4.35 -0.75
N SER A 306 -4.01 -5.07 -0.24
CA SER A 306 -3.82 -6.23 0.63
C SER A 306 -3.21 -7.45 -0.09
N GLY A 307 -3.27 -7.49 -1.43
CA GLY A 307 -2.73 -8.58 -2.27
C GLY A 307 -1.65 -8.18 -3.28
N GLY A 308 -1.32 -6.88 -3.39
CA GLY A 308 -0.44 -6.35 -4.43
C GLY A 308 1.04 -6.75 -4.32
N PHE A 309 1.54 -7.05 -3.12
CA PHE A 309 2.97 -7.35 -2.94
C PHE A 309 3.38 -8.78 -3.36
N ASN A 310 2.42 -9.66 -3.61
CA ASN A 310 2.65 -11.02 -4.10
C ASN A 310 2.18 -11.24 -5.55
N LYS A 311 1.76 -10.18 -6.27
CA LYS A 311 1.40 -10.28 -7.70
C LYS A 311 2.59 -10.74 -8.55
N PHE A 312 3.77 -10.25 -8.22
CA PHE A 312 5.00 -10.45 -8.98
C PHE A 312 6.08 -11.15 -8.14
N SER A 313 6.82 -12.08 -8.74
CA SER A 313 7.88 -12.84 -8.07
C SER A 313 9.21 -12.08 -8.00
N TYR A 314 9.49 -11.22 -9.00
CA TYR A 314 10.72 -10.42 -9.12
C TYR A 314 12.04 -11.20 -8.99
N ASN A 315 12.03 -12.51 -9.29
CA ASN A 315 13.22 -13.38 -9.19
C ASN A 315 14.44 -12.88 -9.99
N TRP A 316 14.20 -12.15 -11.08
CA TRP A 316 15.25 -11.57 -11.91
C TRP A 316 16.06 -10.47 -11.20
N THR A 317 15.49 -9.82 -10.18
CA THR A 317 16.15 -8.71 -9.45
C THR A 317 17.31 -9.16 -8.57
N LYS A 318 17.57 -10.48 -8.44
CA LYS A 318 18.82 -10.98 -7.87
C LYS A 318 20.03 -10.59 -8.72
N TYR A 319 19.83 -10.37 -10.02
CA TYR A 319 20.84 -9.86 -10.94
C TYR A 319 20.78 -8.33 -10.99
N LYS A 320 21.89 -7.67 -10.66
CA LYS A 320 21.94 -6.20 -10.52
C LYS A 320 22.25 -5.48 -11.81
N TYR A 321 22.63 -6.21 -12.85
CA TYR A 321 23.08 -5.66 -14.12
C TYR A 321 22.14 -6.11 -15.22
N VAL A 322 21.67 -5.14 -15.99
CA VAL A 322 20.83 -5.34 -17.17
C VAL A 322 21.66 -4.95 -18.40
N ALA A 323 21.81 -5.87 -19.34
CA ALA A 323 22.44 -5.59 -20.62
C ALA A 323 21.48 -4.77 -21.49
N HIS A 324 21.76 -3.47 -21.62
CA HIS A 324 20.92 -2.51 -22.34
C HIS A 324 21.02 -2.72 -23.86
N ALA A 325 19.89 -2.83 -24.54
CA ALA A 325 19.77 -3.23 -25.95
C ALA A 325 20.59 -4.50 -26.28
N LEU A 326 20.44 -5.53 -25.42
CA LEU A 326 21.21 -6.77 -25.35
C LEU A 326 22.70 -6.62 -25.01
N GLY A 327 23.12 -5.42 -24.63
CA GLY A 327 24.47 -5.04 -24.27
C GLY A 327 25.35 -4.67 -25.47
N GLY A 328 26.48 -4.06 -25.18
CA GLY A 328 27.45 -3.63 -26.17
C GLY A 328 28.32 -4.78 -26.69
N VAL A 329 28.66 -4.73 -27.98
CA VAL A 329 29.51 -5.73 -28.65
C VAL A 329 30.47 -5.06 -29.63
N GLY A 330 31.76 -5.41 -29.56
CA GLY A 330 32.80 -4.80 -30.40
C GLY A 330 32.86 -3.27 -30.34
N GLY A 331 32.56 -2.67 -29.17
CA GLY A 331 32.51 -1.22 -28.97
C GLY A 331 31.29 -0.53 -29.56
N LYS A 332 30.27 -1.29 -29.99
CA LYS A 332 28.99 -0.77 -30.52
C LYS A 332 27.85 -1.04 -29.54
N THR A 333 26.86 -0.16 -29.53
CA THR A 333 25.64 -0.25 -28.72
C THR A 333 24.41 -0.42 -29.62
N TYR A 334 23.24 -0.67 -29.05
CA TYR A 334 21.95 -0.73 -29.75
C TYR A 334 21.84 -1.73 -30.92
N THR A 335 22.77 -2.68 -31.02
CA THR A 335 22.76 -3.65 -32.12
C THR A 335 21.55 -4.58 -32.06
N ASN A 336 20.99 -4.82 -30.86
CA ASN A 336 19.91 -5.78 -30.62
C ASN A 336 20.14 -7.12 -31.34
N SER A 337 21.41 -7.55 -31.41
CA SER A 337 21.87 -8.66 -32.26
C SER A 337 22.05 -9.94 -31.45
N PRO A 338 21.98 -11.12 -32.10
CA PRO A 338 22.32 -12.38 -31.44
C PRO A 338 23.75 -12.37 -30.90
N GLN A 339 24.70 -11.76 -31.64
CA GLN A 339 26.09 -11.66 -31.19
C GLN A 339 26.23 -10.83 -29.91
N ALA A 340 25.43 -9.77 -29.74
CA ALA A 340 25.43 -9.00 -28.49
C ALA A 340 24.89 -9.82 -27.33
N LEU A 341 23.77 -10.52 -27.53
CA LEU A 341 23.16 -11.39 -26.51
C LEU A 341 24.14 -12.48 -26.07
N GLU A 342 24.70 -13.25 -27.00
CA GLU A 342 25.62 -14.34 -26.69
C GLU A 342 26.91 -13.85 -26.01
N HIS A 343 27.49 -12.76 -26.53
CA HIS A 343 28.69 -12.15 -25.94
C HIS A 343 28.45 -11.72 -24.48
N ASN A 344 27.33 -11.08 -24.21
CA ASN A 344 27.01 -10.59 -22.87
C ASN A 344 26.50 -11.70 -21.94
N TYR A 345 25.80 -12.72 -22.46
CA TYR A 345 25.48 -13.93 -21.71
C TYR A 345 26.74 -14.63 -21.18
N ASN A 346 27.76 -14.78 -22.04
CA ASN A 346 29.06 -15.35 -21.70
C ASN A 346 29.85 -14.50 -20.70
N LYS A 347 29.55 -13.21 -20.58
CA LYS A 347 30.07 -12.31 -19.54
C LYS A 347 29.32 -12.38 -18.21
N GLY A 348 28.30 -13.23 -18.09
CA GLY A 348 27.55 -13.44 -16.86
C GLY A 348 26.24 -12.67 -16.77
N PHE A 349 25.81 -11.95 -17.81
CA PHE A 349 24.50 -11.31 -17.80
C PHE A 349 23.38 -12.35 -17.83
N ARG A 350 22.31 -12.06 -17.09
CA ARG A 350 21.08 -12.87 -17.03
C ARG A 350 19.81 -12.05 -17.21
N VAL A 351 19.94 -10.72 -17.29
CA VAL A 351 18.83 -9.83 -17.58
C VAL A 351 19.25 -8.95 -18.74
N PHE A 352 18.44 -8.95 -19.78
CA PHE A 352 18.66 -8.19 -20.99
C PHE A 352 17.46 -7.28 -21.19
N GLU A 353 17.70 -6.07 -21.66
CA GLU A 353 16.65 -5.22 -22.20
C GLU A 353 16.73 -5.28 -23.73
N VAL A 354 15.56 -5.33 -24.37
CA VAL A 354 15.43 -5.42 -25.82
C VAL A 354 14.42 -4.42 -26.33
N ASP A 355 14.82 -3.68 -27.36
CA ASP A 355 13.93 -2.79 -28.09
C ASP A 355 13.08 -3.62 -29.07
N LEU A 356 11.75 -3.49 -29.04
CA LEU A 356 10.87 -4.11 -30.03
C LEU A 356 10.07 -3.07 -30.81
N ASP A 357 9.96 -3.30 -32.12
CA ASP A 357 9.13 -2.51 -33.03
C ASP A 357 8.50 -3.44 -34.09
N LEU A 358 7.66 -2.87 -34.97
CA LEU A 358 7.11 -3.55 -36.14
C LEU A 358 7.87 -3.18 -37.41
N SER A 359 8.10 -4.18 -38.26
CA SER A 359 8.45 -4.02 -39.67
C SER A 359 7.29 -3.39 -40.46
N SER A 360 7.50 -3.05 -41.74
CA SER A 360 6.43 -2.49 -42.60
C SER A 360 5.31 -3.47 -42.92
N ASP A 361 5.55 -4.77 -42.76
CA ASP A 361 4.63 -5.88 -42.95
C ASP A 361 4.11 -6.45 -41.61
N ASP A 362 4.15 -5.65 -40.54
CA ASP A 362 3.55 -5.93 -39.21
C ASP A 362 4.15 -7.14 -38.46
N GLU A 363 5.43 -7.43 -38.68
CA GLU A 363 6.18 -8.48 -37.97
C GLU A 363 7.02 -7.88 -36.83
N LEU A 364 7.12 -8.59 -35.69
CA LEU A 364 7.89 -8.13 -34.53
C LEU A 364 9.39 -8.30 -34.75
N ILE A 365 10.13 -7.19 -34.62
CA ILE A 365 11.57 -7.10 -34.83
C ILE A 365 12.27 -6.47 -33.62
N ALA A 366 13.50 -6.92 -33.34
CA ALA A 366 14.33 -6.37 -32.27
C ALA A 366 15.13 -5.16 -32.80
N TRP A 367 14.63 -3.95 -32.55
CA TRP A 367 15.18 -2.75 -33.15
C TRP A 367 14.87 -1.48 -32.35
N HIS A 368 15.88 -0.62 -32.17
CA HIS A 368 15.73 0.62 -31.41
C HIS A 368 14.99 1.72 -32.20
N SER A 369 15.53 2.14 -33.34
CA SER A 369 15.03 3.32 -34.05
C SER A 369 15.45 3.33 -35.52
N PHE A 370 14.55 3.79 -36.39
CA PHE A 370 14.82 4.03 -37.82
C PHE A 370 15.13 5.49 -38.11
N ASP A 371 15.45 6.32 -37.12
CA ASP A 371 15.85 7.70 -37.38
C ASP A 371 17.13 7.77 -38.24
N LYS A 372 17.28 8.86 -39.00
CA LYS A 372 18.38 9.01 -39.95
C LYS A 372 19.77 8.96 -39.30
N VAL A 373 19.89 9.42 -38.05
CA VAL A 373 21.18 9.45 -37.35
C VAL A 373 21.61 8.03 -37.02
N SER A 374 20.72 7.25 -36.40
CA SER A 374 20.97 5.84 -36.07
C SER A 374 21.28 5.01 -37.32
N LEU A 375 20.50 5.16 -38.39
CA LEU A 375 20.71 4.44 -39.65
C LEU A 375 22.08 4.76 -40.26
N LYS A 376 22.46 6.05 -40.31
CA LYS A 376 23.75 6.47 -40.85
C LYS A 376 24.91 5.93 -40.03
N GLU A 377 24.81 5.99 -38.70
CA GLU A 377 25.85 5.48 -37.81
C GLU A 377 26.07 3.97 -37.99
N MET A 378 24.98 3.23 -38.16
CA MET A 378 25.00 1.77 -38.37
C MET A 378 25.33 1.37 -39.82
N GLY A 379 25.52 2.31 -40.74
CA GLY A 379 25.81 2.03 -42.15
C GLY A 379 24.63 1.40 -42.90
N LEU A 380 23.40 1.77 -42.54
CA LEU A 380 22.16 1.22 -43.10
C LEU A 380 21.47 2.23 -44.04
N PRO A 381 20.63 1.77 -44.98
CA PRO A 381 19.93 2.65 -45.91
C PRO A 381 19.02 3.67 -45.22
N GLU A 382 19.30 4.98 -45.40
CA GLU A 382 18.50 6.08 -44.83
C GLU A 382 17.03 6.09 -45.32
N LYS A 383 16.72 5.39 -46.43
CA LYS A 383 15.33 5.20 -46.90
C LYS A 383 14.42 4.60 -45.82
N TYR A 384 15.00 3.84 -44.88
CA TYR A 384 14.24 3.21 -43.81
C TYR A 384 13.68 4.21 -42.79
N ALA A 385 14.16 5.46 -42.77
CA ALA A 385 13.59 6.51 -41.93
C ALA A 385 12.20 6.98 -42.38
N THR A 386 11.86 6.82 -43.65
CA THR A 386 10.53 7.19 -44.19
C THR A 386 9.67 5.97 -44.49
N LYS A 387 10.28 4.84 -44.85
CA LYS A 387 9.60 3.58 -45.09
C LYS A 387 10.36 2.46 -44.42
N LYS A 388 9.85 1.96 -43.29
CA LYS A 388 10.43 0.82 -42.57
C LYS A 388 10.66 -0.38 -43.50
N PRO A 389 11.66 -1.24 -43.22
CA PRO A 389 11.91 -2.46 -43.99
C PRO A 389 10.78 -3.48 -43.79
N THR A 390 10.56 -4.34 -44.80
CA THR A 390 9.81 -5.60 -44.58
C THR A 390 10.63 -6.55 -43.69
N LEU A 391 10.01 -7.62 -43.16
CA LEU A 391 10.73 -8.62 -42.38
C LEU A 391 11.91 -9.23 -43.16
N GLU A 392 11.70 -9.50 -44.45
CA GLU A 392 12.73 -10.07 -45.32
C GLU A 392 13.87 -9.09 -45.63
N GLU A 393 13.58 -7.80 -45.78
CA GLU A 393 14.61 -6.77 -45.87
C GLU A 393 15.37 -6.64 -44.55
N PHE A 394 14.65 -6.66 -43.43
CA PHE A 394 15.22 -6.52 -42.08
C PHE A 394 16.21 -7.64 -41.75
N LYS A 395 15.87 -8.89 -42.05
CA LYS A 395 16.77 -10.05 -41.86
C LYS A 395 18.07 -9.98 -42.68
N ARG A 396 18.09 -9.22 -43.77
CA ARG A 396 19.28 -9.03 -44.62
C ARG A 396 20.13 -7.84 -44.19
N MET A 397 19.62 -6.99 -43.30
CA MET A 397 20.38 -5.86 -42.79
C MET A 397 21.57 -6.35 -41.97
N LYS A 398 22.68 -5.62 -42.08
CA LYS A 398 23.89 -5.86 -41.31
C LYS A 398 24.32 -4.57 -40.61
N PRO A 399 23.81 -4.27 -39.40
CA PRO A 399 24.28 -3.13 -38.62
C PRO A 399 25.80 -3.17 -38.46
N TYR A 400 26.44 -2.03 -38.75
CA TYR A 400 27.88 -1.85 -38.81
C TYR A 400 28.60 -2.82 -39.78
N GLY A 401 27.89 -3.32 -40.80
CA GLY A 401 28.38 -4.29 -41.78
C GLY A 401 28.73 -5.67 -41.21
N LYS A 402 28.35 -5.95 -39.95
CA LYS A 402 28.87 -7.11 -39.21
C LYS A 402 27.79 -7.90 -38.48
N TYR A 403 26.93 -7.23 -37.73
CA TYR A 403 26.01 -7.90 -36.80
C TYR A 403 24.74 -8.36 -37.51
N ASP A 404 24.17 -9.47 -37.06
CA ASP A 404 22.87 -9.93 -37.54
C ASP A 404 21.74 -9.16 -36.86
N THR A 405 20.62 -9.01 -37.56
CA THR A 405 19.37 -8.55 -36.96
C THR A 405 18.63 -9.72 -36.32
N MET A 406 17.75 -9.42 -35.36
CA MET A 406 17.01 -10.42 -34.60
C MET A 406 15.50 -10.14 -34.66
N THR A 407 14.69 -11.17 -34.87
CA THR A 407 13.23 -11.11 -34.79
C THR A 407 12.75 -11.48 -33.40
N PHE A 408 11.47 -11.25 -33.09
CA PHE A 408 10.91 -11.71 -31.81
C PHE A 408 10.92 -13.24 -31.66
N LYS A 409 10.81 -13.99 -32.77
CA LYS A 409 10.94 -15.45 -32.76
C LYS A 409 12.34 -15.91 -32.38
N ASP A 410 13.36 -15.17 -32.81
CA ASP A 410 14.74 -15.44 -32.39
C ASP A 410 14.93 -15.14 -30.89
N ILE A 411 14.27 -14.10 -30.36
CA ILE A 411 14.24 -13.83 -28.91
C ILE A 411 13.63 -15.00 -28.14
N ILE A 412 12.47 -15.52 -28.60
CA ILE A 412 11.82 -16.69 -27.99
C ILE A 412 12.77 -17.90 -28.03
N TYR A 413 13.45 -18.12 -29.15
CA TYR A 413 14.46 -19.17 -29.28
C TYR A 413 15.57 -19.02 -28.24
N TYR A 414 16.20 -17.84 -28.12
CA TYR A 414 17.25 -17.62 -27.12
C TYR A 414 16.77 -17.73 -25.68
N MET A 415 15.56 -17.27 -25.38
CA MET A 415 14.97 -17.46 -24.05
C MET A 415 14.69 -18.93 -23.76
N THR A 416 14.41 -19.75 -24.77
CA THR A 416 14.23 -21.20 -24.63
C THR A 416 15.56 -21.89 -24.37
N GLU A 417 16.59 -21.57 -25.16
CA GLU A 417 17.94 -22.13 -25.03
C GLU A 417 18.63 -21.70 -23.73
N TYR A 418 18.38 -20.48 -23.26
CA TYR A 418 18.90 -19.94 -22.02
C TYR A 418 17.78 -19.76 -20.98
N PRO A 419 17.37 -20.81 -20.26
CA PRO A 419 16.22 -20.76 -19.34
C PRO A 419 16.45 -19.85 -18.13
N ASP A 420 17.69 -19.43 -17.87
CA ASP A 420 18.08 -18.57 -16.77
C ASP A 420 18.12 -17.07 -17.11
N ILE A 421 17.79 -16.70 -18.36
CA ILE A 421 17.69 -15.28 -18.76
C ILE A 421 16.28 -14.72 -18.63
N TYR A 422 16.23 -13.41 -18.44
CA TYR A 422 15.03 -12.58 -18.37
C TYR A 422 15.12 -11.44 -19.37
N MET A 423 13.97 -11.02 -19.92
CA MET A 423 13.91 -10.02 -20.98
C MET A 423 13.03 -8.85 -20.58
N ILE A 424 13.62 -7.67 -20.42
CA ILE A 424 12.90 -6.42 -20.22
C ILE A 424 12.50 -5.89 -21.60
N ILE A 425 11.20 -5.65 -21.80
CA ILE A 425 10.65 -5.23 -23.10
C ILE A 425 10.56 -3.71 -23.14
N ASP A 426 11.32 -3.07 -24.02
CA ASP A 426 11.24 -1.64 -24.33
C ASP A 426 10.54 -1.43 -25.68
N LEU A 427 9.38 -0.78 -25.69
CA LEU A 427 8.61 -0.54 -26.92
C LEU A 427 8.75 0.90 -27.45
N LYS A 428 9.24 1.84 -26.63
CA LYS A 428 9.35 3.29 -26.92
C LYS A 428 8.15 3.93 -27.66
N GLN A 429 6.93 3.41 -27.49
CA GLN A 429 5.74 3.92 -28.18
C GLN A 429 4.99 5.00 -27.38
N ALA A 430 4.78 6.16 -28.00
CA ALA A 430 3.99 7.25 -27.42
C ALA A 430 2.48 6.94 -27.42
N GLU A 431 1.97 6.25 -28.44
CA GLU A 431 0.54 5.97 -28.62
C GLU A 431 0.11 4.68 -27.92
N ASN A 432 -0.94 4.73 -27.08
CA ASN A 432 -1.44 3.55 -26.36
C ASN A 432 -1.88 2.42 -27.30
N ASP A 433 -2.52 2.73 -28.43
CA ASP A 433 -3.01 1.72 -29.37
C ASP A 433 -1.86 0.90 -29.98
N LYS A 434 -0.72 1.54 -30.26
CA LYS A 434 0.50 0.86 -30.73
C LYS A 434 1.08 -0.06 -29.66
N VAL A 435 1.13 0.41 -28.41
CA VAL A 435 1.56 -0.43 -27.26
C VAL A 435 0.67 -1.67 -27.15
N ARG A 436 -0.66 -1.51 -27.22
CA ARG A 436 -1.60 -2.65 -27.16
C ARG A 436 -1.40 -3.62 -28.32
N LYS A 437 -1.23 -3.12 -29.55
CA LYS A 437 -0.98 -3.95 -30.74
C LYS A 437 0.29 -4.80 -30.56
N LEU A 438 1.38 -4.19 -30.11
CA LEU A 438 2.65 -4.87 -29.87
C LEU A 438 2.54 -5.94 -28.77
N TYR A 439 1.98 -5.61 -27.60
CA TYR A 439 1.83 -6.60 -26.52
C TYR A 439 0.90 -7.75 -26.89
N LYS A 440 -0.17 -7.51 -27.68
CA LYS A 440 -1.01 -8.59 -28.19
C LYS A 440 -0.21 -9.55 -29.07
N LYS A 441 0.58 -9.04 -30.01
CA LYS A 441 1.46 -9.86 -30.86
C LYS A 441 2.49 -10.64 -30.03
N ILE A 442 3.10 -10.00 -29.04
CA ILE A 442 4.05 -10.65 -28.11
C ILE A 442 3.39 -11.85 -27.42
N VAL A 443 2.16 -11.68 -26.92
CA VAL A 443 1.42 -12.73 -26.20
C VAL A 443 0.87 -13.81 -27.13
N GLU A 444 0.55 -13.46 -28.38
CA GLU A 444 0.15 -14.43 -29.41
C GLU A 444 1.31 -15.33 -29.87
N GLU A 445 2.54 -14.80 -29.88
CA GLU A 445 3.72 -15.52 -30.37
C GLU A 445 4.48 -16.31 -29.29
N ALA A 446 4.43 -15.89 -28.02
CA ALA A 446 5.20 -16.50 -26.92
C ALA A 446 4.36 -17.38 -25.98
N SER A 447 4.95 -18.47 -25.48
CA SER A 447 4.31 -19.33 -24.48
C SER A 447 4.27 -18.68 -23.09
N PRO A 448 3.38 -19.11 -22.17
CA PRO A 448 3.35 -18.61 -20.79
C PRO A 448 4.69 -18.71 -20.05
N GLU A 449 5.48 -19.77 -20.29
CA GLU A 449 6.79 -19.97 -19.65
C GLU A 449 7.84 -18.93 -20.10
N ILE A 450 7.71 -18.43 -21.34
CA ILE A 450 8.52 -17.34 -21.88
C ILE A 450 8.00 -16.00 -21.36
N LEU A 451 6.68 -15.77 -21.42
CA LEU A 451 6.04 -14.54 -20.97
C LEU A 451 6.26 -14.28 -19.47
N ASP A 452 6.33 -15.32 -18.63
CA ASP A 452 6.60 -15.20 -17.20
C ASP A 452 8.03 -14.71 -16.90
N ARG A 453 8.94 -14.78 -17.88
CA ARG A 453 10.31 -14.22 -17.83
C ARG A 453 10.46 -12.92 -18.63
N MET A 454 9.39 -12.42 -19.22
CA MET A 454 9.34 -11.10 -19.84
C MET A 454 8.87 -10.04 -18.84
N ILE A 455 9.51 -8.88 -18.86
CA ILE A 455 9.25 -7.77 -17.96
C ILE A 455 8.82 -6.55 -18.78
N PRO A 456 7.50 -6.30 -18.89
CA PRO A 456 6.97 -5.08 -19.47
C PRO A 456 7.53 -3.82 -18.78
N GLN A 457 7.96 -2.85 -19.58
CA GLN A 457 8.17 -1.49 -19.11
C GLN A 457 6.87 -0.68 -19.16
N ILE A 458 6.59 0.01 -18.06
CA ILE A 458 5.42 0.88 -17.87
C ILE A 458 5.93 2.32 -17.82
N TYR A 459 5.59 3.14 -18.83
CA TYR A 459 6.05 4.53 -18.91
C TYR A 459 5.04 5.53 -18.34
N ARG A 460 3.77 5.12 -18.22
CA ARG A 460 2.65 5.96 -17.79
C ARG A 460 1.57 5.10 -17.13
N GLU A 461 0.86 5.67 -16.18
CA GLU A 461 -0.04 4.94 -15.27
C GLU A 461 -1.19 4.25 -16.02
N GLU A 462 -1.73 4.91 -17.04
CA GLU A 462 -2.83 4.44 -17.87
C GLU A 462 -2.47 3.17 -18.66
N LEU A 463 -1.20 2.97 -19.03
CA LEU A 463 -0.78 1.77 -19.78
C LEU A 463 -0.78 0.51 -18.93
N TYR A 464 -0.64 0.63 -17.60
CA TYR A 464 -0.45 -0.54 -16.75
C TYR A 464 -1.61 -1.52 -16.85
N ASN A 465 -2.84 -1.03 -16.73
CA ASN A 465 -4.03 -1.87 -16.84
C ASN A 465 -4.18 -2.41 -18.25
N GLU A 466 -3.86 -1.62 -19.28
CA GLU A 466 -3.92 -2.07 -20.67
C GLU A 466 -2.99 -3.26 -20.93
N ILE A 467 -1.76 -3.20 -20.43
CA ILE A 467 -0.76 -4.27 -20.58
C ILE A 467 -1.15 -5.51 -19.76
N MET A 468 -1.49 -5.31 -18.48
CA MET A 468 -1.81 -6.39 -17.55
C MET A 468 -3.11 -7.12 -17.90
N ASN A 469 -4.03 -6.47 -18.62
CA ASN A 469 -5.26 -7.09 -19.11
C ASN A 469 -5.04 -7.93 -20.39
N ILE A 470 -3.99 -7.66 -21.17
CA ILE A 470 -3.63 -8.49 -22.32
C ILE A 470 -3.05 -9.81 -21.81
N TYR A 471 -2.12 -9.74 -20.86
CA TYR A 471 -1.57 -10.90 -20.17
C TYR A 471 -1.16 -10.52 -18.75
N ASN A 472 -1.46 -11.40 -17.78
CA ASN A 472 -1.09 -11.17 -16.39
C ASN A 472 0.38 -11.55 -16.13
N PHE A 473 1.30 -10.71 -16.63
CA PHE A 473 2.74 -10.87 -16.48
C PHE A 473 3.16 -11.07 -15.02
N LYS A 474 4.27 -11.78 -14.78
CA LYS A 474 4.80 -12.06 -13.43
C LYS A 474 5.78 -11.01 -12.92
N SER A 475 6.00 -9.96 -13.68
CA SER A 475 6.83 -8.82 -13.32
C SER A 475 6.46 -7.60 -14.17
N ALA A 476 6.84 -6.42 -13.71
CA ALA A 476 6.86 -5.18 -14.49
C ALA A 476 7.92 -4.22 -13.94
N SER A 477 8.40 -3.29 -14.75
CA SER A 477 9.22 -2.15 -14.33
C SER A 477 8.50 -0.85 -14.67
N PHE A 478 8.34 0.07 -13.72
CA PHE A 478 7.92 1.43 -14.06
C PHE A 478 9.16 2.23 -14.46
N THR A 479 9.12 2.93 -15.58
CA THR A 479 10.32 3.50 -16.21
C THR A 479 10.11 4.98 -16.53
N CYS A 480 11.02 5.84 -16.04
CA CYS A 480 10.85 7.29 -16.02
C CYS A 480 11.72 8.08 -17.01
N TYR A 481 12.64 7.46 -17.76
CA TYR A 481 13.63 8.21 -18.56
C TYR A 481 13.02 9.08 -19.67
N THR A 482 11.80 8.78 -20.12
CA THR A 482 11.05 9.58 -21.11
C THR A 482 10.32 10.78 -20.51
N MET A 483 10.27 10.89 -19.18
CA MET A 483 9.56 11.95 -18.48
C MET A 483 10.46 13.20 -18.36
N SER A 484 9.87 14.39 -18.42
CA SER A 484 10.58 15.66 -18.18
C SER A 484 10.73 15.97 -16.69
N SER A 485 9.79 15.49 -15.87
CA SER A 485 9.81 15.59 -14.41
C SER A 485 9.07 14.41 -13.80
N ILE A 486 9.32 14.14 -12.52
CA ILE A 486 8.60 13.12 -11.77
C ILE A 486 7.95 13.73 -10.52
N ASP A 487 6.74 13.27 -10.22
CA ASP A 487 6.17 13.39 -8.87
C ASP A 487 6.51 12.10 -8.11
N GLU A 488 7.50 12.19 -7.23
CA GLU A 488 8.00 11.05 -6.45
C GLU A 488 6.88 10.36 -5.66
N ASN A 489 5.93 11.11 -5.09
CA ASN A 489 4.84 10.50 -4.32
C ASN A 489 3.89 9.77 -5.25
N LYS A 490 3.50 10.42 -6.35
CA LYS A 490 2.58 9.84 -7.33
C LYS A 490 3.14 8.52 -7.89
N ILE A 491 4.39 8.52 -8.37
CA ILE A 491 5.00 7.33 -9.00
C ILE A 491 5.26 6.23 -7.98
N THR A 492 5.83 6.55 -6.82
CA THR A 492 6.11 5.51 -5.80
C THR A 492 4.83 4.94 -5.21
N ASN A 493 3.78 5.76 -5.05
CA ASN A 493 2.46 5.25 -4.71
C ASN A 493 1.97 4.34 -5.81
N PHE A 494 1.90 4.80 -7.06
CA PHE A 494 1.44 4.00 -8.20
C PHE A 494 2.13 2.63 -8.28
N CYS A 495 3.46 2.60 -8.14
CA CYS A 495 4.22 1.37 -8.13
C CYS A 495 3.79 0.44 -6.99
N ALA A 496 3.73 0.97 -5.76
CA ALA A 496 3.25 0.22 -4.60
C ALA A 496 1.79 -0.26 -4.79
N MET A 497 0.91 0.56 -5.37
CA MET A 497 -0.49 0.22 -5.62
C MET A 497 -0.64 -0.99 -6.52
N ASN A 498 0.24 -1.09 -7.50
CA ASN A 498 0.18 -2.07 -8.57
C ASN A 498 1.13 -3.25 -8.34
N GLY A 499 1.76 -3.32 -7.17
CA GLY A 499 2.73 -4.36 -6.84
C GLY A 499 4.07 -4.23 -7.56
N ILE A 500 4.29 -3.13 -8.31
CA ILE A 500 5.51 -2.91 -9.08
C ILE A 500 6.67 -2.64 -8.11
N LYS A 501 7.64 -3.56 -8.05
CA LYS A 501 8.81 -3.48 -7.15
C LYS A 501 10.06 -2.91 -7.81
N VAL A 502 10.00 -2.53 -9.09
CA VAL A 502 11.13 -1.91 -9.78
C VAL A 502 10.73 -0.58 -10.39
N LEU A 503 11.44 0.46 -9.98
CA LEU A 503 11.36 1.79 -10.57
C LEU A 503 12.70 2.10 -11.24
N THR A 504 12.67 2.26 -12.56
CA THR A 504 13.83 2.55 -13.39
C THR A 504 13.89 4.04 -13.71
N ILE A 505 14.98 4.70 -13.31
CA ILE A 505 15.14 6.16 -13.42
C ILE A 505 16.38 6.55 -14.23
N ASP A 506 16.38 7.81 -14.66
CA ASP A 506 17.58 8.52 -15.11
C ASP A 506 18.25 9.20 -13.89
N TYR A 507 19.56 9.40 -13.93
CA TYR A 507 20.33 10.01 -12.84
C TYR A 507 19.82 11.39 -12.41
N ARG A 508 19.17 12.14 -13.32
CA ARG A 508 18.59 13.45 -13.05
C ARG A 508 17.45 13.42 -12.02
N PHE A 509 16.81 12.26 -11.84
CA PHE A 509 15.70 12.08 -10.90
C PHE A 509 16.12 11.51 -9.55
N LEU A 510 17.40 11.17 -9.36
CA LEU A 510 17.86 10.58 -8.12
C LEU A 510 17.94 11.63 -7.01
N THR A 511 17.10 11.47 -5.99
CA THR A 511 17.11 12.27 -4.76
C THR A 511 17.07 11.35 -3.54
N SER A 512 17.59 11.81 -2.40
CA SER A 512 17.46 11.06 -1.13
C SER A 512 16.00 10.82 -0.75
N SER A 513 15.12 11.78 -1.07
CA SER A 513 13.67 11.68 -0.85
C SER A 513 13.06 10.53 -1.65
N LEU A 514 13.39 10.41 -2.94
CA LEU A 514 12.91 9.33 -3.80
C LEU A 514 13.40 7.97 -3.27
N VAL A 515 14.67 7.87 -2.88
CA VAL A 515 15.26 6.64 -2.31
C VAL A 515 14.52 6.21 -1.04
N GLU A 516 14.28 7.14 -0.11
CA GLU A 516 13.54 6.85 1.11
C GLU A 516 12.10 6.39 0.83
N LYS A 517 11.40 7.06 -0.11
CA LYS A 517 10.03 6.71 -0.51
C LYS A 517 9.94 5.36 -1.19
N CYS A 518 10.93 5.00 -2.02
CA CYS A 518 11.01 3.69 -2.65
C CYS A 518 11.26 2.61 -1.60
N LYS A 519 12.25 2.83 -0.73
CA LYS A 519 12.61 1.90 0.34
C LYS A 519 11.44 1.64 1.29
N SER A 520 10.72 2.68 1.71
CA SER A 520 9.56 2.53 2.61
C SER A 520 8.39 1.78 1.97
N ARG A 521 8.37 1.69 0.63
CA ARG A 521 7.34 1.03 -0.18
C ARG A 521 7.78 -0.31 -0.79
N GLY A 522 8.97 -0.80 -0.45
CA GLY A 522 9.50 -2.05 -1.00
C GLY A 522 9.81 -1.98 -2.50
N ILE A 523 10.07 -0.78 -3.02
CA ILE A 523 10.44 -0.54 -4.42
C ILE A 523 11.96 -0.45 -4.51
N THR A 524 12.50 -1.15 -5.49
CA THR A 524 13.92 -1.20 -5.81
C THR A 524 14.22 -0.24 -6.96
N LEU A 525 15.23 0.61 -6.79
CA LEU A 525 15.65 1.56 -7.82
C LEU A 525 16.65 0.93 -8.80
N TYR A 526 16.35 1.06 -10.08
CA TYR A 526 17.25 0.75 -11.20
C TYR A 526 17.59 2.04 -11.94
N MET A 527 18.75 2.08 -12.60
CA MET A 527 19.18 3.26 -13.35
C MET A 527 19.60 2.98 -14.79
N ASN A 528 19.13 3.84 -15.70
CA ASN A 528 19.49 3.89 -17.11
C ASN A 528 20.48 5.03 -17.38
N THR A 529 21.45 4.92 -18.28
CA THR A 529 22.30 3.75 -18.57
C THR A 529 23.70 4.17 -18.10
N ILE A 530 24.39 3.34 -17.32
CA ILE A 530 25.68 3.68 -16.71
C ILE A 530 26.79 2.81 -17.31
N ASN A 531 27.78 3.44 -17.92
CA ASN A 531 28.95 2.77 -18.51
C ASN A 531 30.27 3.11 -17.80
N ASP A 532 30.24 4.00 -16.80
CA ASP A 532 31.40 4.33 -15.98
C ASP A 532 31.30 3.70 -14.58
N SER A 533 32.38 3.04 -14.16
CA SER A 533 32.43 2.34 -12.88
C SER A 533 32.40 3.27 -11.67
N LYS A 534 32.91 4.49 -11.78
CA LYS A 534 32.89 5.47 -10.68
C LYS A 534 31.49 6.02 -10.49
N GLU A 535 30.80 6.32 -11.58
CA GLU A 535 29.39 6.71 -11.56
C GLU A 535 28.52 5.61 -10.96
N LEU A 536 28.69 4.36 -11.40
CA LEU A 536 27.96 3.22 -10.83
C LEU A 536 28.16 3.12 -9.32
N ASN A 537 29.40 3.18 -8.85
CA ASN A 537 29.70 3.10 -7.41
C ASN A 537 29.12 4.29 -6.63
N LYS A 538 29.18 5.50 -7.20
CA LYS A 538 28.55 6.70 -6.61
C LYS A 538 27.05 6.47 -6.42
N TYR A 539 26.35 6.06 -7.46
CA TYR A 539 24.89 5.90 -7.40
C TYR A 539 24.45 4.72 -6.55
N LYS A 540 25.24 3.65 -6.55
CA LYS A 540 25.07 2.52 -5.62
C LYS A 540 25.14 2.97 -4.17
N SER A 541 26.09 3.85 -3.83
CA SER A 541 26.19 4.40 -2.47
C SER A 541 25.02 5.31 -2.09
N GLN A 542 24.31 5.86 -3.09
CA GLN A 542 23.12 6.69 -2.91
C GLN A 542 21.81 5.89 -2.84
N GLY A 543 21.87 4.55 -2.92
CA GLY A 543 20.70 3.67 -2.76
C GLY A 543 20.12 3.11 -4.05
N VAL A 544 20.76 3.32 -5.21
CA VAL A 544 20.41 2.62 -6.45
C VAL A 544 20.90 1.18 -6.37
N TYR A 545 20.03 0.23 -6.72
CA TYR A 545 20.30 -1.19 -6.54
C TYR A 545 20.74 -1.88 -7.84
N GLY A 546 20.09 -1.57 -8.96
CA GLY A 546 20.36 -2.16 -10.27
C GLY A 546 20.72 -1.15 -11.35
N PHE A 547 21.40 -1.60 -12.40
CA PHE A 547 21.98 -0.74 -13.42
C PHE A 547 21.81 -1.35 -14.81
N PHE A 548 21.28 -0.56 -15.73
CA PHE A 548 21.36 -0.81 -17.15
C PHE A 548 22.72 -0.33 -17.64
N THR A 549 23.39 -1.14 -18.44
CA THR A 549 24.73 -0.85 -18.92
C THR A 549 24.95 -1.49 -20.28
N ASP A 550 25.77 -0.84 -21.11
CA ASP A 550 26.21 -1.39 -22.38
C ASP A 550 27.51 -2.20 -22.20
N PHE A 551 28.40 -1.80 -21.27
CA PHE A 551 29.76 -2.34 -21.23
C PHE A 551 30.25 -2.84 -19.87
N LEU A 552 29.64 -2.41 -18.75
CA LEU A 552 30.05 -2.87 -17.41
C LEU A 552 29.55 -4.29 -17.17
N THR A 553 30.37 -5.16 -16.61
CA THR A 553 29.99 -6.57 -16.40
C THR A 553 29.47 -6.83 -14.97
N PRO A 554 28.62 -7.86 -14.77
CA PRO A 554 28.10 -8.25 -13.47
C PRO A 554 29.14 -8.69 -12.42
#